data_AF-A0A1F1FGU8-F1
#
_entry.id   AF-A0A1F1FGU8-F1
#
_cell.length_a   1.000
_cell.length_b   1.000
_cell.length_c   1.000
_cell.angle_alpha   90.00
_cell.angle_beta   90.00
_cell.angle_gamma   90.00
#
_symmetry.space_group_name_H-M   'P 1'
#
loop_
_entity.id
_entity.type
_entity.pdbx_description
1 polymer ?
#
loop_
_entity_poly.entity_id
_entity_poly.type
_entity_poly.pdbx_seq_one_letter_code
_entity_poly.pdbx_strand_id
1 'polypeptide(L)'
;NTLLSTIDLAATTTAASLGTATSAKSRNGNGEPSKGKGDTQSFSEEDKKRLREQADGKGDWDPDANQTSMPDCFMLVTLQGYSATEKGQQFLRDHVKWDGGKGCFTVTLYDDKGNEVHVDVYDYYANGTKDEAGRPTLMSIYERAYGEQFGDDDLNNKPPAEAMKRISGKDVTSADTWGGTGFFWFLAREDHKYSGRQWGSIDRSVDAGCPVVAVTAEDIKPDTKVKAATDTNGDGKIDTENKGAHGEAPDQEGVRRLGGGHENEDGEKTSHAYTVVAVDDQYVTLRNPWGMNPTEKGEHADTGLIRISREDYERYFSQTRIAAEPSK
;
A
#
# COMPACT_ATOMS: atom_id res chain seq x y z
N ASN A 1 38.54 18.75 -29.63
CA ASN A 1 38.42 18.26 -28.24
C ASN A 1 38.24 19.34 -27.19
N THR A 2 38.85 20.53 -27.29
CA THR A 2 38.70 21.60 -26.28
C THR A 2 37.37 22.36 -26.36
N LEU A 3 36.71 22.36 -27.52
CA LEU A 3 35.45 23.11 -27.73
C LEU A 3 34.23 22.35 -27.17
N LEU A 4 34.20 21.02 -27.31
CA LEU A 4 33.15 20.16 -26.74
C LEU A 4 33.18 20.17 -25.21
N SER A 5 34.37 20.08 -24.60
CA SER A 5 34.52 20.14 -23.14
C SER A 5 34.08 21.48 -22.54
N THR A 6 34.22 22.57 -23.30
CA THR A 6 33.80 23.91 -22.84
C THR A 6 32.27 24.08 -22.96
N ILE A 7 31.65 23.46 -23.97
CA ILE A 7 30.19 23.44 -24.13
C ILE A 7 29.53 22.60 -23.02
N ASP A 8 30.08 21.43 -22.70
CA ASP A 8 29.55 20.57 -21.62
C ASP A 8 29.71 21.22 -20.24
N LEU A 9 30.83 21.92 -20.00
CA LEU A 9 31.05 22.64 -18.74
C LEU A 9 30.11 23.86 -18.62
N ALA A 10 29.87 24.58 -19.71
CA ALA A 10 28.90 25.67 -19.74
C ALA A 10 27.47 25.17 -19.54
N ALA A 11 27.07 24.07 -20.20
CA ALA A 11 25.75 23.47 -20.04
C ALA A 11 25.50 22.94 -18.62
N THR A 12 26.51 22.31 -18.01
CA THR A 12 26.44 21.82 -16.62
C THR A 12 26.35 22.98 -15.62
N THR A 13 27.08 24.07 -15.87
CA THR A 13 27.04 25.27 -15.02
C THR A 13 25.71 26.03 -15.16
N THR A 14 25.12 26.07 -16.36
CA THR A 14 23.79 26.65 -16.62
C THR A 14 22.67 25.80 -16.00
N ALA A 15 22.76 24.46 -16.03
CA ALA A 15 21.80 23.58 -15.37
C ALA A 15 21.88 23.69 -13.83
N ALA A 16 23.08 23.79 -13.26
CA ALA A 16 23.27 24.01 -11.83
C ALA A 16 22.80 25.41 -11.38
N SER A 17 22.98 26.43 -12.22
CA SER A 17 22.46 27.79 -11.94
C SER A 17 20.95 27.93 -12.15
N LEU A 18 20.33 27.17 -13.06
CA LEU A 18 18.86 27.07 -13.16
C LEU A 18 18.25 26.25 -12.02
N GLY A 19 18.90 25.17 -11.57
CA GLY A 19 18.44 24.38 -10.41
C GLY A 19 18.53 25.16 -9.09
N THR A 20 19.55 26.03 -8.95
CA THR A 20 19.67 26.93 -7.79
C THR A 20 18.76 28.16 -7.91
N ALA A 21 18.52 28.70 -9.11
CA ALA A 21 17.59 29.82 -9.31
C ALA A 21 16.11 29.41 -9.19
N THR A 22 15.77 28.16 -9.50
CA THR A 22 14.42 27.59 -9.25
C THR A 22 14.21 27.24 -7.78
N SER A 23 15.27 26.80 -7.06
CA SER A 23 15.24 26.62 -5.60
C SER A 23 15.24 27.95 -4.82
N ALA A 24 15.78 29.04 -5.39
CA ALA A 24 15.84 30.36 -4.75
C ALA A 24 14.53 31.17 -4.86
N LYS A 25 13.48 30.62 -5.50
CA LYS A 25 12.12 31.17 -5.40
C LYS A 25 11.32 30.48 -4.27
N SER A 26 12.01 30.13 -3.18
CA SER A 26 11.39 30.07 -1.87
C SER A 26 10.76 31.43 -1.59
N ARG A 27 9.43 31.48 -1.63
CA ARG A 27 8.66 32.64 -1.20
C ARG A 27 8.96 32.85 0.27
N ASN A 28 9.83 33.82 0.54
CA ASN A 28 9.93 34.49 1.83
C ASN A 28 8.58 35.19 2.05
N GLY A 29 7.68 34.50 2.75
CA GLY A 29 6.40 35.01 3.22
C GLY A 29 6.19 34.48 4.61
N ASN A 30 6.14 35.39 5.59
CA ASN A 30 5.67 35.12 6.94
C ASN A 30 4.18 34.74 6.91
N GLY A 31 3.88 33.52 6.46
CA GLY A 31 2.57 32.88 6.55
C GLY A 31 2.65 31.71 7.52
N GLU A 32 1.55 31.46 8.24
CA GLU A 32 1.40 30.31 9.14
C GLU A 32 1.81 28.98 8.48
N PRO A 33 2.27 27.99 9.26
CA PRO A 33 2.57 26.66 8.74
C PRO A 33 1.36 26.10 8.00
N SER A 34 1.56 25.76 6.72
CA SER A 34 0.58 25.03 5.92
C SER A 34 0.36 23.64 6.53
N LYS A 35 -0.73 23.45 7.27
CA LYS A 35 -1.20 22.11 7.65
C LYS A 35 -1.45 21.30 6.37
N GLY A 36 -0.88 20.08 6.28
CA GLY A 36 -1.32 19.07 5.31
C GLY A 36 -0.34 18.62 4.22
N LYS A 37 0.82 19.27 4.03
CA LYS A 37 1.82 18.79 3.06
C LYS A 37 2.88 17.96 3.78
N GLY A 38 3.01 16.67 3.44
CA GLY A 38 4.00 15.80 4.08
C GLY A 38 5.43 16.30 3.81
N ASP A 39 6.32 16.24 4.80
CA ASP A 39 7.74 16.57 4.59
C ASP A 39 8.34 15.62 3.55
N THR A 40 9.16 16.15 2.62
CA THR A 40 9.81 15.36 1.57
C THR A 40 11.33 15.33 1.70
N GLN A 41 11.95 14.27 1.18
CA GLN A 41 13.39 14.11 1.11
C GLN A 41 13.82 13.74 -0.32
N SER A 42 14.87 14.38 -0.82
CA SER A 42 15.45 14.04 -2.13
C SER A 42 16.13 12.67 -2.11
N PHE A 43 16.08 11.95 -3.23
CA PHE A 43 16.83 10.70 -3.39
C PHE A 43 18.34 10.94 -3.36
N SER A 44 19.07 10.12 -2.60
CA SER A 44 20.52 10.00 -2.74
C SER A 44 20.89 9.34 -4.07
N GLU A 45 22.15 9.42 -4.49
CA GLU A 45 22.61 8.72 -5.70
C GLU A 45 22.56 7.19 -5.52
N GLU A 46 22.80 6.72 -4.31
CA GLU A 46 22.66 5.33 -3.90
C GLU A 46 21.19 4.87 -4.02
N ASP A 47 20.24 5.71 -3.57
CA ASP A 47 18.80 5.44 -3.72
C ASP A 47 18.40 5.35 -5.19
N LYS A 48 18.81 6.33 -6.00
CA LYS A 48 18.53 6.32 -7.44
C LYS A 48 19.06 5.06 -8.10
N LYS A 49 20.30 4.65 -7.79
CA LYS A 49 20.89 3.42 -8.34
C LYS A 49 20.08 2.19 -7.96
N ARG A 50 19.75 2.03 -6.67
CA ARG A 50 19.00 0.88 -6.17
C ARG A 50 17.57 0.84 -6.71
N LEU A 51 16.85 1.96 -6.69
CA LEU A 51 15.48 2.08 -7.20
C LEU A 51 15.41 1.84 -8.72
N ARG A 52 16.46 2.22 -9.47
CA ARG A 52 16.59 1.86 -10.90
C ARG A 52 16.79 0.37 -11.09
N GLU A 53 17.64 -0.27 -10.29
CA GLU A 53 17.81 -1.72 -10.31
C GLU A 53 16.48 -2.43 -9.97
N GLN A 54 15.71 -1.90 -9.02
CA GLN A 54 14.34 -2.37 -8.76
C GLN A 54 13.42 -2.14 -9.97
N ALA A 55 13.34 -0.95 -10.55
CA ALA A 55 12.47 -0.73 -11.71
C ALA A 55 12.82 -1.64 -12.91
N ASP A 56 14.12 -1.90 -13.13
CA ASP A 56 14.64 -2.75 -14.20
C ASP A 56 14.48 -4.27 -13.95
N GLY A 57 13.99 -4.68 -12.76
CA GLY A 57 13.88 -6.10 -12.38
C GLY A 57 15.21 -6.77 -12.02
N LYS A 58 16.28 -5.98 -11.80
CA LYS A 58 17.63 -6.48 -11.45
C LYS A 58 17.92 -6.42 -9.95
N GLY A 59 17.15 -5.62 -9.21
CA GLY A 59 17.27 -5.42 -7.78
C GLY A 59 16.14 -6.11 -7.01
N ASP A 60 16.46 -6.48 -5.77
CA ASP A 60 15.54 -7.12 -4.84
C ASP A 60 14.29 -6.28 -4.63
N TRP A 61 13.14 -6.95 -4.64
CA TRP A 61 11.86 -6.36 -4.24
C TRP A 61 11.72 -6.49 -2.74
N ASP A 62 11.32 -5.41 -2.08
CA ASP A 62 10.87 -5.49 -0.69
C ASP A 62 9.34 -5.52 -0.68
N PRO A 63 8.71 -6.71 -0.49
CA PRO A 63 7.26 -6.82 -0.38
C PRO A 63 6.75 -6.33 0.98
N ASP A 64 7.66 -6.09 1.93
CA ASP A 64 7.38 -5.82 3.33
C ASP A 64 7.50 -4.34 3.71
N ALA A 65 7.52 -3.45 2.71
CA ALA A 65 7.49 -2.03 2.98
C ALA A 65 6.18 -1.67 3.73
N ASN A 66 6.35 -1.08 4.91
CA ASN A 66 5.28 -0.87 5.88
C ASN A 66 4.87 0.59 5.96
N GLN A 67 3.60 0.80 6.32
CA GLN A 67 3.05 2.10 6.64
C GLN A 67 3.78 2.67 7.85
N THR A 68 4.20 3.91 7.70
CA THR A 68 4.86 4.69 8.74
C THR A 68 3.86 5.71 9.31
N SER A 69 4.23 6.97 9.52
CA SER A 69 3.34 7.95 10.17
C SER A 69 2.30 8.57 9.22
N MET A 70 2.20 8.11 7.96
CA MET A 70 1.29 8.68 6.95
C MET A 70 -0.03 7.90 6.90
N PRO A 71 -1.21 8.54 6.79
CA PRO A 71 -2.52 7.87 6.79
C PRO A 71 -2.91 7.23 5.44
N ASP A 72 -1.94 6.70 4.70
CA ASP A 72 -2.08 6.20 3.32
C ASP A 72 -2.54 4.73 3.22
N CYS A 73 -3.18 4.20 4.28
CA CYS A 73 -3.31 2.74 4.49
C CYS A 73 -3.99 2.05 3.31
N PHE A 74 -4.98 2.68 2.68
CA PHE A 74 -5.73 2.15 1.54
C PHE A 74 -4.92 2.08 0.24
N MET A 75 -4.00 3.03 0.06
CA MET A 75 -3.10 3.04 -1.09
C MET A 75 -1.98 2.02 -0.88
N LEU A 76 -1.40 1.98 0.33
CA LEU A 76 -0.32 1.04 0.62
C LEU A 76 -0.78 -0.42 0.57
N VAL A 77 -1.93 -0.79 1.16
CA VAL A 77 -2.43 -2.18 1.06
C VAL A 77 -2.68 -2.61 -0.38
N THR A 78 -3.02 -1.65 -1.26
CA THR A 78 -3.17 -1.95 -2.69
C THR A 78 -1.81 -2.29 -3.31
N LEU A 79 -0.78 -1.49 -3.03
CA LEU A 79 0.59 -1.76 -3.49
C LEU A 79 1.18 -3.05 -2.88
N GLN A 80 0.91 -3.32 -1.60
CA GLN A 80 1.27 -4.57 -0.93
C GLN A 80 0.57 -5.77 -1.58
N GLY A 81 -0.71 -5.64 -1.96
CA GLY A 81 -1.44 -6.66 -2.70
C GLY A 81 -0.82 -6.98 -4.06
N TYR A 82 -0.39 -5.97 -4.82
CA TYR A 82 0.40 -6.21 -6.05
C TYR A 82 1.77 -6.84 -5.73
N SER A 83 2.41 -6.40 -4.66
CA SER A 83 3.77 -6.85 -4.30
C SER A 83 3.83 -8.28 -3.79
N ALA A 84 2.70 -8.84 -3.36
CA ALA A 84 2.60 -10.20 -2.85
C ALA A 84 2.88 -11.29 -3.91
N THR A 85 2.87 -10.94 -5.21
CA THR A 85 3.11 -11.91 -6.28
C THR A 85 4.14 -11.41 -7.28
N GLU A 86 4.92 -12.31 -7.89
CA GLU A 86 5.89 -11.95 -8.95
C GLU A 86 5.22 -11.18 -10.10
N LYS A 87 4.00 -11.58 -10.47
CA LYS A 87 3.22 -10.95 -11.54
C LYS A 87 2.81 -9.52 -11.18
N GLY A 88 2.36 -9.28 -9.94
CA GLY A 88 2.03 -7.94 -9.48
C GLY A 88 3.27 -7.06 -9.27
N GLN A 89 4.39 -7.61 -8.79
CA GLN A 89 5.67 -6.90 -8.75
C GLN A 89 6.11 -6.47 -10.15
N GLN A 90 6.04 -7.37 -11.13
CA GLN A 90 6.36 -7.04 -12.52
C GLN A 90 5.42 -5.98 -13.08
N PHE A 91 4.12 -6.06 -12.78
CA PHE A 91 3.15 -5.04 -13.14
C PHE A 91 3.56 -3.66 -12.58
N LEU A 92 3.95 -3.57 -11.31
CA LEU A 92 4.39 -2.31 -10.71
C LEU A 92 5.71 -1.80 -11.32
N ARG A 93 6.66 -2.69 -11.66
CA ARG A 93 7.92 -2.32 -12.33
C ARG A 93 7.65 -1.73 -13.72
N ASP A 94 6.74 -2.32 -14.48
CA ASP A 94 6.41 -1.88 -15.84
C ASP A 94 5.84 -0.45 -15.92
N HIS A 95 5.29 0.03 -14.80
CA HIS A 95 4.70 1.36 -14.65
C HIS A 95 5.67 2.39 -14.06
N VAL A 96 6.91 2.01 -13.74
CA VAL A 96 7.95 2.94 -13.25
C VAL A 96 9.15 2.94 -14.18
N LYS A 97 9.56 4.13 -14.63
CA LYS A 97 10.71 4.30 -15.53
C LYS A 97 11.64 5.38 -15.01
N TRP A 98 12.95 5.20 -15.17
CA TRP A 98 13.91 6.26 -14.91
C TRP A 98 14.07 7.15 -16.14
N ASP A 99 13.85 8.46 -15.99
CA ASP A 99 14.17 9.47 -17.00
C ASP A 99 15.52 10.11 -16.66
N GLY A 100 16.59 9.65 -17.33
CA GLY A 100 17.93 10.18 -17.13
C GLY A 100 18.13 11.62 -17.63
N GLY A 101 17.27 12.12 -18.53
CA GLY A 101 17.31 13.49 -18.99
C GLY A 101 16.77 14.47 -17.96
N LYS A 102 15.76 14.03 -17.19
CA LYS A 102 15.16 14.81 -16.09
C LYS A 102 15.79 14.51 -14.72
N GLY A 103 16.42 13.35 -14.56
CA GLY A 103 16.96 12.89 -13.28
C GLY A 103 15.87 12.47 -12.29
N CYS A 104 14.75 11.94 -12.78
CA CYS A 104 13.60 11.54 -11.97
C CYS A 104 13.05 10.16 -12.38
N PHE A 105 12.13 9.63 -11.57
CA PHE A 105 11.32 8.48 -11.95
C PHE A 105 9.99 8.97 -12.52
N THR A 106 9.57 8.44 -13.66
CA THR A 106 8.22 8.64 -14.19
C THR A 106 7.36 7.44 -13.82
N VAL A 107 6.24 7.69 -13.12
CA VAL A 107 5.26 6.68 -12.73
C VAL A 107 4.02 6.83 -13.60
N THR A 108 3.52 5.72 -14.15
CA THR A 108 2.21 5.66 -14.81
C THR A 108 1.12 5.37 -13.78
N LEU A 109 0.20 6.32 -13.63
CA LEU A 109 -1.07 6.19 -12.92
C LEU A 109 -2.21 6.35 -13.93
N TYR A 110 -3.46 6.26 -13.46
CA TYR A 110 -4.64 6.36 -14.30
C TYR A 110 -5.64 7.37 -13.77
N ASP A 111 -6.29 8.12 -14.67
CA ASP A 111 -7.40 9.00 -14.33
C ASP A 111 -8.72 8.23 -14.13
N ASP A 112 -9.81 8.92 -13.77
CA ASP A 112 -11.14 8.30 -13.54
C ASP A 112 -11.71 7.59 -14.76
N LYS A 113 -11.24 7.97 -15.94
CA LYS A 113 -11.66 7.44 -17.24
C LYS A 113 -10.75 6.29 -17.69
N GLY A 114 -9.71 5.96 -16.92
CA GLY A 114 -8.73 4.93 -17.25
C GLY A 114 -7.67 5.40 -18.24
N ASN A 115 -7.48 6.71 -18.45
CA ASN A 115 -6.37 7.20 -19.28
C ASN A 115 -5.07 7.22 -18.47
N GLU A 116 -3.96 6.85 -19.11
CA GLU A 116 -2.64 6.96 -18.50
C GLU A 116 -2.29 8.42 -18.16
N VAL A 117 -1.73 8.60 -16.97
CA VAL A 117 -1.15 9.84 -16.47
C VAL A 117 0.27 9.54 -16.02
N HIS A 118 1.24 10.27 -16.56
CA HIS A 118 2.65 10.11 -16.22
C HIS A 118 3.10 11.19 -15.24
N VAL A 119 3.57 10.77 -14.07
CA VAL A 119 3.97 11.66 -12.97
C VAL A 119 5.48 11.58 -12.79
N ASP A 120 6.16 12.73 -12.84
CA ASP A 120 7.61 12.83 -12.67
C ASP A 120 7.96 13.03 -11.18
N VAL A 121 8.54 12.00 -10.55
CA VAL A 121 8.86 11.94 -9.13
C VAL A 121 10.34 12.20 -8.87
N TYR A 122 10.64 13.30 -8.17
CA TYR A 122 12.01 13.76 -7.87
C TYR A 122 12.46 13.48 -6.43
N ASP A 123 11.52 13.24 -5.53
CA ASP A 123 11.72 13.03 -4.10
C ASP A 123 10.73 11.98 -3.57
N TYR A 124 10.71 11.76 -2.25
CA TYR A 124 9.76 10.87 -1.59
C TYR A 124 9.36 11.46 -0.24
N TYR A 125 8.26 11.01 0.35
CA TYR A 125 7.86 11.49 1.67
C TYR A 125 8.82 11.00 2.76
N ALA A 126 9.31 11.93 3.57
CA ALA A 126 10.26 11.65 4.64
C ALA A 126 9.67 10.73 5.72
N ASN A 127 8.34 10.80 5.94
CA ASN A 127 7.60 9.95 6.86
C ASN A 127 6.72 8.91 6.15
N GLY A 128 6.93 8.71 4.85
CA GLY A 128 6.22 7.72 4.04
C GLY A 128 6.85 6.34 4.06
N THR A 129 6.28 5.44 3.27
CA THR A 129 6.62 4.01 3.21
C THR A 129 8.10 3.79 2.94
N LYS A 130 8.74 2.87 3.67
CA LYS A 130 10.19 2.56 3.56
C LYS A 130 10.44 1.07 3.80
N ASP A 131 11.63 0.61 3.39
CA ASP A 131 12.15 -0.71 3.78
C ASP A 131 12.57 -0.74 5.27
N GLU A 132 12.89 -1.92 5.79
CA GLU A 132 13.34 -2.12 7.18
C GLU A 132 14.59 -1.30 7.53
N ALA A 133 15.43 -0.96 6.54
CA ALA A 133 16.61 -0.11 6.71
C ALA A 133 16.29 1.40 6.63
N GLY A 134 15.01 1.78 6.50
CA GLY A 134 14.56 3.16 6.41
C GLY A 134 14.83 3.82 5.05
N ARG A 135 15.05 3.04 4.00
CA ARG A 135 15.32 3.54 2.64
C ARG A 135 14.04 3.52 1.79
N PRO A 136 13.89 4.44 0.82
CA PRO A 136 12.72 4.45 -0.06
C PRO A 136 12.67 3.20 -0.96
N THR A 137 11.49 2.70 -1.28
CA THR A 137 11.26 1.58 -2.21
C THR A 137 10.48 2.08 -3.43
N LEU A 138 10.20 1.20 -4.39
CA LEU A 138 9.27 1.54 -5.47
C LEU A 138 7.88 1.94 -4.93
N MET A 139 7.44 1.39 -3.79
CA MET A 139 6.19 1.83 -3.16
C MET A 139 6.26 3.29 -2.71
N SER A 140 7.40 3.76 -2.19
CA SER A 140 7.59 5.18 -1.84
C SER A 140 7.49 6.10 -3.07
N ILE A 141 7.94 5.62 -4.25
CA ILE A 141 7.80 6.37 -5.50
C ILE A 141 6.32 6.44 -5.92
N TYR A 142 5.58 5.33 -5.80
CA TYR A 142 4.13 5.32 -6.03
C TYR A 142 3.40 6.26 -5.06
N GLU A 143 3.74 6.21 -3.77
CA GLU A 143 3.15 7.05 -2.71
C GLU A 143 3.31 8.52 -3.09
N ARG A 144 4.53 8.88 -3.50
CA ARG A 144 4.83 10.24 -3.95
C ARG A 144 4.09 10.62 -5.24
N ALA A 145 4.08 9.74 -6.25
CA ALA A 145 3.38 9.99 -7.51
C ALA A 145 1.88 10.21 -7.30
N TYR A 146 1.28 9.40 -6.42
CA TYR A 146 -0.14 9.51 -6.09
C TYR A 146 -0.44 10.83 -5.40
N GLY A 147 0.36 11.22 -4.40
CA GLY A 147 0.22 12.50 -3.72
C GLY A 147 0.46 13.71 -4.63
N GLU A 148 1.40 13.65 -5.59
CA GLU A 148 1.57 14.71 -6.59
C GLU A 148 0.37 14.87 -7.52
N GLN A 149 -0.23 13.76 -7.94
CA GLN A 149 -1.27 13.76 -8.96
C GLN A 149 -2.66 14.05 -8.40
N PHE A 150 -2.98 13.51 -7.24
CA PHE A 150 -4.32 13.58 -6.64
C PHE A 150 -4.37 14.47 -5.39
N GLY A 151 -3.21 14.80 -4.81
CA GLY A 151 -3.07 15.65 -3.63
C GLY A 151 -2.76 14.85 -2.36
N ASP A 152 -2.01 15.47 -1.44
CA ASP A 152 -1.62 14.85 -0.16
C ASP A 152 -2.85 14.56 0.73
N ASP A 153 -3.89 15.39 0.65
CA ASP A 153 -5.17 15.14 1.35
C ASP A 153 -5.89 13.91 0.79
N ASP A 154 -5.66 13.56 -0.48
CA ASP A 154 -6.24 12.38 -1.14
C ASP A 154 -5.44 11.09 -0.83
N LEU A 155 -4.27 11.19 -0.19
CA LEU A 155 -3.64 10.04 0.48
C LEU A 155 -4.44 9.64 1.74
N ASN A 156 -5.20 10.57 2.32
CA ASN A 156 -5.99 10.31 3.52
C ASN A 156 -7.35 9.71 3.16
N ASN A 157 -7.64 8.53 3.69
CA ASN A 157 -9.00 7.96 3.80
C ASN A 157 -9.78 7.68 2.49
N LYS A 158 -9.14 7.56 1.32
CA LYS A 158 -9.86 7.12 0.10
C LYS A 158 -10.08 5.60 0.09
N PRO A 159 -11.26 5.10 -0.31
CA PRO A 159 -11.52 3.66 -0.37
C PRO A 159 -10.50 2.92 -1.26
N PRO A 160 -10.12 1.67 -0.93
CA PRO A 160 -9.15 0.89 -1.72
C PRO A 160 -9.51 0.77 -3.21
N ALA A 161 -10.80 0.78 -3.52
CA ALA A 161 -11.27 0.70 -4.91
C ALA A 161 -10.74 1.84 -5.79
N GLU A 162 -10.64 3.05 -5.22
CA GLU A 162 -10.09 4.20 -5.92
C GLU A 162 -8.61 3.96 -6.21
N ALA A 163 -7.82 3.62 -5.19
CA ALA A 163 -6.39 3.35 -5.34
C ALA A 163 -6.12 2.24 -6.37
N MET A 164 -6.88 1.13 -6.31
CA MET A 164 -6.78 0.04 -7.28
C MET A 164 -7.04 0.50 -8.72
N LYS A 165 -8.07 1.34 -8.92
CA LYS A 165 -8.39 1.89 -10.25
C LYS A 165 -7.33 2.88 -10.73
N ARG A 166 -6.82 3.76 -9.85
CA ARG A 166 -5.75 4.72 -10.18
C ARG A 166 -4.41 4.05 -10.46
N ILE A 167 -4.14 2.88 -9.88
CA ILE A 167 -2.92 2.10 -10.12
C ILE A 167 -3.03 1.24 -11.39
N SER A 168 -4.23 0.73 -11.71
CA SER A 168 -4.39 -0.25 -12.80
C SER A 168 -5.12 0.21 -14.05
N GLY A 169 -5.87 1.31 -13.96
CA GLY A 169 -6.78 1.77 -15.01
C GLY A 169 -8.01 0.89 -15.19
N LYS A 170 -8.20 -0.15 -14.37
CA LYS A 170 -9.25 -1.16 -14.51
C LYS A 170 -10.31 -1.02 -13.41
N ASP A 171 -11.51 -1.48 -13.73
CA ASP A 171 -12.61 -1.53 -12.76
C ASP A 171 -12.34 -2.55 -11.64
N VAL A 172 -12.89 -2.25 -10.47
CA VAL A 172 -12.70 -3.03 -9.24
C VAL A 172 -13.95 -3.87 -8.97
N THR A 173 -13.76 -5.11 -8.57
CA THR A 173 -14.84 -5.96 -8.09
C THR A 173 -15.02 -5.80 -6.58
N SER A 174 -16.25 -5.58 -6.13
CA SER A 174 -16.59 -5.48 -4.72
C SER A 174 -17.35 -6.71 -4.23
N ALA A 175 -16.99 -7.18 -3.04
CA ALA A 175 -17.80 -8.09 -2.25
C ALA A 175 -18.06 -7.42 -0.89
N ASP A 176 -19.33 -7.31 -0.50
CA ASP A 176 -19.74 -6.67 0.75
C ASP A 176 -20.65 -7.62 1.55
N THR A 177 -20.63 -7.52 2.87
CA THR A 177 -21.44 -8.34 3.80
C THR A 177 -22.88 -7.84 3.96
N TRP A 178 -23.35 -6.96 3.08
CA TRP A 178 -24.70 -6.43 3.12
C TRP A 178 -25.67 -7.44 2.51
N GLY A 179 -26.55 -7.99 3.35
CA GLY A 179 -27.58 -8.92 2.94
C GLY A 179 -28.66 -8.21 2.10
N GLY A 180 -28.74 -8.54 0.80
CA GLY A 180 -29.79 -8.04 -0.08
C GLY A 180 -29.58 -8.43 -1.54
N THR A 181 -30.03 -9.61 -1.97
CA THR A 181 -30.03 -9.97 -3.39
C THR A 181 -31.32 -9.46 -4.07
N GLY A 182 -31.19 -8.56 -5.05
CA GLY A 182 -32.28 -8.19 -5.98
C GLY A 182 -32.92 -6.81 -5.78
N PHE A 183 -34.14 -6.64 -6.31
CA PHE A 183 -34.90 -5.36 -6.41
C PHE A 183 -35.25 -4.69 -5.06
N PHE A 184 -34.88 -5.28 -3.92
CA PHE A 184 -35.16 -4.77 -2.56
C PHE A 184 -33.91 -4.24 -1.83
N TRP A 185 -32.91 -3.72 -2.55
CA TRP A 185 -31.67 -3.18 -1.99
C TRP A 185 -31.88 -2.12 -0.89
N PHE A 186 -33.01 -1.41 -0.89
CA PHE A 186 -33.39 -0.44 0.16
C PHE A 186 -33.79 -1.06 1.51
N LEU A 187 -33.90 -2.39 1.59
CA LEU A 187 -34.08 -3.16 2.83
C LEU A 187 -32.81 -3.90 3.25
N ALA A 188 -31.70 -3.72 2.52
CA ALA A 188 -30.46 -4.42 2.83
C ALA A 188 -29.94 -4.00 4.21
N ARG A 189 -29.59 -4.99 5.04
CA ARG A 189 -28.97 -4.79 6.34
C ARG A 189 -27.64 -5.53 6.32
N GLU A 190 -26.64 -4.93 6.96
CA GLU A 190 -25.41 -5.62 7.32
C GLU A 190 -25.76 -6.92 8.06
N ASP A 191 -25.38 -8.06 7.48
CA ASP A 191 -25.62 -9.38 8.08
C ASP A 191 -24.32 -10.08 8.47
N HIS A 192 -23.19 -9.40 8.26
CA HIS A 192 -21.83 -9.90 8.51
C HIS A 192 -21.59 -11.25 7.86
N LYS A 193 -22.08 -11.46 6.63
CA LYS A 193 -21.85 -12.70 5.89
C LYS A 193 -21.50 -12.45 4.45
N TYR A 194 -20.52 -13.21 3.96
CA TYR A 194 -20.29 -13.32 2.52
C TYR A 194 -21.07 -14.51 1.98
N SER A 195 -21.80 -14.31 0.90
CA SER A 195 -22.43 -15.42 0.17
C SER A 195 -21.37 -16.36 -0.40
N GLY A 196 -21.72 -17.64 -0.62
CA GLY A 196 -20.79 -18.61 -1.22
C GLY A 196 -20.22 -18.18 -2.59
N ARG A 197 -20.95 -17.34 -3.35
CA ARG A 197 -20.44 -16.74 -4.60
C ARG A 197 -19.37 -15.69 -4.34
N GLN A 198 -19.52 -14.88 -3.29
CA GLN A 198 -18.54 -13.87 -2.90
C GLN A 198 -17.27 -14.54 -2.37
N TRP A 199 -17.40 -15.53 -1.47
CA TRP A 199 -16.27 -16.35 -1.04
C TRP A 199 -15.54 -16.97 -2.23
N GLY A 200 -16.26 -17.64 -3.14
CA GLY A 200 -15.64 -18.20 -4.34
C GLY A 200 -14.98 -17.15 -5.24
N SER A 201 -15.43 -15.89 -5.23
CA SER A 201 -14.78 -14.80 -5.96
C SER A 201 -13.49 -14.35 -5.29
N ILE A 202 -13.49 -14.21 -3.96
CA ILE A 202 -12.31 -13.87 -3.16
C ILE A 202 -11.24 -14.95 -3.35
N ASP A 203 -11.59 -16.21 -3.11
CA ASP A 203 -10.69 -17.36 -3.18
C ASP A 203 -10.00 -17.44 -4.56
N ARG A 204 -10.78 -17.41 -5.65
CA ARG A 204 -10.22 -17.44 -7.02
C ARG A 204 -9.32 -16.25 -7.33
N SER A 205 -9.58 -15.08 -6.74
CA SER A 205 -8.80 -13.87 -7.02
C SER A 205 -7.46 -13.90 -6.29
N VAL A 206 -7.46 -14.37 -5.05
CA VAL A 206 -6.22 -14.62 -4.29
C VAL A 206 -5.38 -15.68 -4.99
N ASP A 207 -5.98 -16.80 -5.42
CA ASP A 207 -5.28 -17.86 -6.17
C ASP A 207 -4.72 -17.38 -7.51
N ALA A 208 -5.40 -16.45 -8.18
CA ALA A 208 -4.95 -15.84 -9.43
C ALA A 208 -3.86 -14.77 -9.23
N GLY A 209 -3.52 -14.44 -7.99
CA GLY A 209 -2.56 -13.39 -7.66
C GLY A 209 -3.08 -11.97 -7.90
N CYS A 210 -4.40 -11.79 -7.93
CA CYS A 210 -5.01 -10.47 -7.96
C CYS A 210 -4.87 -9.80 -6.58
N PRO A 211 -4.60 -8.48 -6.51
CA PRO A 211 -4.67 -7.75 -5.25
C PRO A 211 -6.07 -7.81 -4.65
N VAL A 212 -6.17 -8.26 -3.41
CA VAL A 212 -7.43 -8.30 -2.64
C VAL A 212 -7.23 -7.54 -1.34
N VAL A 213 -8.12 -6.60 -1.04
CA VAL A 213 -8.04 -5.74 0.16
C VAL A 213 -9.32 -5.87 0.95
N ALA A 214 -9.19 -6.17 2.24
CA ALA A 214 -10.26 -6.21 3.22
C ALA A 214 -10.31 -4.89 3.99
N VAL A 215 -11.50 -4.35 4.23
CA VAL A 215 -11.72 -3.15 5.03
C VAL A 215 -12.58 -3.50 6.23
N THR A 216 -12.16 -3.04 7.41
CA THR A 216 -12.87 -3.28 8.66
C THR A 216 -14.25 -2.65 8.64
N ALA A 217 -15.22 -3.31 9.28
CA ALA A 217 -16.61 -2.85 9.32
C ALA A 217 -16.76 -1.47 9.98
N GLU A 218 -17.73 -0.69 9.52
CA GLU A 218 -18.01 0.67 10.05
C GLU A 218 -18.39 0.66 11.54
N ASP A 219 -18.98 -0.44 12.00
CA ASP A 219 -19.41 -0.66 13.38
C ASP A 219 -18.35 -1.34 14.26
N ILE A 220 -17.16 -1.62 13.71
CA ILE A 220 -16.05 -2.16 14.49
C ILE A 220 -15.74 -1.24 15.68
N LYS A 221 -15.44 -1.84 16.83
CA LYS A 221 -15.09 -1.12 18.05
C LYS A 221 -13.57 -0.93 18.11
N PRO A 222 -13.08 0.18 18.68
CA PRO A 222 -11.67 0.29 19.05
C PRO A 222 -11.21 -0.93 19.85
N ASP A 223 -9.96 -1.33 19.65
CA ASP A 223 -9.34 -2.46 20.35
C ASP A 223 -10.08 -3.81 20.19
N THR A 224 -10.79 -4.00 19.08
CA THR A 224 -11.47 -5.27 18.77
C THR A 224 -10.47 -6.43 18.79
N LYS A 225 -10.78 -7.45 19.58
CA LYS A 225 -9.89 -8.60 19.84
C LYS A 225 -10.31 -9.81 19.04
N VAL A 226 -9.34 -10.48 18.44
CA VAL A 226 -9.52 -11.74 17.72
C VAL A 226 -8.50 -12.77 18.20
N LYS A 227 -8.88 -14.04 18.13
CA LYS A 227 -7.92 -15.15 18.24
C LYS A 227 -7.27 -15.31 16.87
N ALA A 228 -5.95 -15.22 16.81
CA ALA A 228 -5.22 -15.27 15.56
C ALA A 228 -3.90 -16.00 15.71
N ALA A 229 -3.42 -16.59 14.62
CA ALA A 229 -2.01 -16.94 14.47
C ALA A 229 -1.29 -15.78 13.78
N THR A 230 -0.02 -15.55 14.14
CA THR A 230 0.86 -14.56 13.52
C THR A 230 2.19 -15.22 13.20
N ASP A 231 2.93 -14.68 12.25
CA ASP A 231 4.29 -15.11 11.93
C ASP A 231 5.23 -14.72 13.09
N THR A 232 5.42 -15.65 14.02
CA THR A 232 6.21 -15.47 15.25
C THR A 232 7.65 -15.92 15.09
N ASN A 233 7.96 -16.66 14.02
CA ASN A 233 9.31 -17.11 13.72
C ASN A 233 10.01 -16.27 12.64
N GLY A 234 9.27 -15.38 11.96
CA GLY A 234 9.79 -14.44 10.98
C GLY A 234 10.11 -15.07 9.62
N ASP A 235 9.49 -16.20 9.27
CA ASP A 235 9.74 -16.91 8.02
C ASP A 235 8.81 -16.49 6.87
N GLY A 236 7.95 -15.49 7.10
CA GLY A 236 7.10 -14.85 6.09
C GLY A 236 5.84 -15.63 5.74
N LYS A 237 5.51 -16.68 6.50
CA LYS A 237 4.28 -17.46 6.37
C LYS A 237 3.71 -17.77 7.75
N ILE A 238 2.45 -18.22 7.78
CA ILE A 238 1.81 -18.66 9.04
C ILE A 238 1.60 -20.16 9.00
N ASP A 239 2.34 -20.89 9.83
CA ASP A 239 2.22 -22.34 10.02
C ASP A 239 2.26 -22.72 11.50
N THR A 240 1.10 -23.09 12.04
CA THR A 240 0.93 -23.47 13.45
C THR A 240 1.23 -24.94 13.74
N GLU A 241 1.46 -25.76 12.71
CA GLU A 241 1.63 -27.21 12.85
C GLU A 241 3.06 -27.66 12.51
N ASN A 242 3.64 -27.09 11.45
CA ASN A 242 4.98 -27.45 11.02
C ASN A 242 6.01 -26.41 11.47
N LYS A 243 7.26 -26.89 11.56
CA LYS A 243 8.40 -26.01 11.79
C LYS A 243 8.62 -25.11 10.58
N GLY A 244 9.19 -23.93 10.83
CA GLY A 244 9.62 -23.01 9.78
C GLY A 244 10.62 -23.66 8.83
N ALA A 245 10.85 -23.02 7.68
CA ALA A 245 11.66 -23.58 6.59
C ALA A 245 13.09 -23.98 7.00
N HIS A 246 13.63 -23.43 8.09
CA HIS A 246 14.96 -23.76 8.63
C HIS A 246 14.89 -24.40 10.03
N GLY A 247 13.75 -24.99 10.39
CA GLY A 247 13.56 -25.74 11.63
C GLY A 247 13.15 -24.87 12.81
N GLU A 248 12.71 -23.64 12.56
CA GLU A 248 12.12 -22.74 13.54
C GLU A 248 10.88 -23.36 14.19
N ALA A 249 10.51 -22.87 15.37
CA ALA A 249 9.28 -23.33 16.01
C ALA A 249 8.06 -22.98 15.13
N PRO A 250 6.99 -23.82 15.17
CA PRO A 250 5.72 -23.46 14.58
C PRO A 250 5.20 -22.15 15.17
N ASP A 251 4.38 -21.46 14.39
CA ASP A 251 3.75 -20.23 14.79
C ASP A 251 2.77 -20.41 15.93
N GLN A 252 2.64 -19.35 16.72
CA GLN A 252 1.80 -19.39 17.92
C GLN A 252 0.51 -18.62 17.72
N GLU A 253 -0.58 -19.23 18.19
CA GLU A 253 -1.85 -18.53 18.35
C GLU A 253 -1.82 -17.60 19.56
N GLY A 254 -2.48 -16.46 19.45
CA GLY A 254 -2.67 -15.52 20.53
C GLY A 254 -3.86 -14.61 20.30
N VAL A 255 -4.06 -13.68 21.23
CA VAL A 255 -5.03 -12.61 21.06
C VAL A 255 -4.33 -11.42 20.40
N ARG A 256 -4.94 -10.88 19.35
CA ARG A 256 -4.48 -9.69 18.61
C ARG A 256 -5.61 -8.66 18.53
N ARG A 257 -5.23 -7.39 18.37
CA ARG A 257 -6.16 -6.30 18.12
C ARG A 257 -6.22 -5.99 16.63
N LEU A 258 -7.43 -5.92 16.08
CA LEU A 258 -7.67 -5.36 14.75
C LEU A 258 -7.65 -3.83 14.81
N GLY A 259 -7.22 -3.20 13.73
CA GLY A 259 -7.32 -1.75 13.55
C GLY A 259 -8.77 -1.30 13.29
N GLY A 260 -8.99 0.01 13.32
CA GLY A 260 -10.29 0.64 13.04
C GLY A 260 -11.14 0.93 14.27
N GLY A 261 -12.22 1.69 14.07
CA GLY A 261 -13.18 2.08 15.08
C GLY A 261 -12.78 3.28 15.94
N HIS A 262 -11.56 3.80 15.80
CA HIS A 262 -11.09 4.99 16.52
C HIS A 262 -11.72 6.25 15.94
N GLU A 263 -12.01 7.26 16.77
CA GLU A 263 -12.49 8.55 16.28
C GLU A 263 -11.30 9.43 15.86
N ASN A 264 -11.38 10.05 14.68
CA ASN A 264 -10.43 11.08 14.25
C ASN A 264 -10.72 12.43 14.94
N GLU A 265 -9.93 13.47 14.65
CA GLU A 265 -10.11 14.81 15.25
C GLU A 265 -11.49 15.42 14.99
N ASP A 266 -12.18 14.98 13.93
CA ASP A 266 -13.51 15.42 13.52
C ASP A 266 -14.65 14.56 14.13
N GLY A 267 -14.31 13.54 14.93
CA GLY A 267 -15.28 12.63 15.56
C GLY A 267 -15.83 11.54 14.64
N GLU A 268 -15.24 11.37 13.46
CA GLU A 268 -15.58 10.28 12.54
C GLU A 268 -14.82 9.01 12.88
N LYS A 269 -15.49 7.86 12.82
CA LYS A 269 -14.84 6.57 13.03
C LYS A 269 -13.95 6.23 11.85
N THR A 270 -12.70 5.87 12.14
CA THR A 270 -11.74 5.39 11.16
C THR A 270 -12.00 3.93 10.82
N SER A 271 -11.86 3.58 9.55
CA SER A 271 -11.72 2.19 9.12
C SER A 271 -10.25 1.88 8.90
N HIS A 272 -9.89 0.59 8.94
CA HIS A 272 -8.55 0.12 8.62
C HIS A 272 -8.62 -0.91 7.51
N ALA A 273 -7.58 -0.97 6.68
CA ALA A 273 -7.50 -1.93 5.60
C ALA A 273 -6.34 -2.90 5.76
N TYR A 274 -6.55 -4.10 5.22
CA TYR A 274 -5.59 -5.20 5.22
C TYR A 274 -5.51 -5.79 3.83
N THR A 275 -4.33 -6.26 3.43
CA THR A 275 -4.20 -7.08 2.23
C THR A 275 -4.63 -8.50 2.55
N VAL A 276 -5.47 -9.13 1.74
CA VAL A 276 -5.78 -10.57 1.84
C VAL A 276 -4.72 -11.34 1.08
N VAL A 277 -3.98 -12.19 1.80
CA VAL A 277 -2.78 -12.88 1.30
C VAL A 277 -3.07 -14.34 0.96
N ALA A 278 -3.91 -14.99 1.75
CA ALA A 278 -4.33 -16.37 1.52
C ALA A 278 -5.73 -16.59 2.11
N VAL A 279 -6.49 -17.50 1.51
CA VAL A 279 -7.79 -17.94 2.02
C VAL A 279 -7.86 -19.46 1.91
N ASP A 280 -8.30 -20.12 2.98
CA ASP A 280 -8.62 -21.54 3.00
C ASP A 280 -10.05 -21.74 3.53
N ASP A 281 -10.53 -22.99 3.64
CA ASP A 281 -11.91 -23.30 4.04
C ASP A 281 -12.29 -22.78 5.44
N GLN A 282 -11.31 -22.55 6.32
CA GLN A 282 -11.51 -22.19 7.73
C GLN A 282 -10.98 -20.80 8.08
N TYR A 283 -9.96 -20.32 7.37
CA TYR A 283 -9.18 -19.16 7.74
C TYR A 283 -8.97 -18.19 6.58
N VAL A 284 -8.72 -16.93 6.96
CA VAL A 284 -8.22 -15.87 6.09
C VAL A 284 -6.91 -15.38 6.67
N THR A 285 -5.86 -15.33 5.85
CA THR A 285 -4.57 -14.71 6.18
C THR A 285 -4.52 -13.31 5.59
N LEU A 286 -4.25 -12.34 6.45
CA LEU A 286 -4.23 -10.92 6.17
C LEU A 286 -2.83 -10.36 6.44
N ARG A 287 -2.50 -9.25 5.78
CA ARG A 287 -1.33 -8.42 6.08
C ARG A 287 -1.80 -7.06 6.57
N ASN A 288 -1.40 -6.70 7.78
CA ASN A 288 -1.57 -5.37 8.34
C ASN A 288 -0.53 -4.43 7.70
N PRO A 289 -0.95 -3.32 7.04
CA PRO A 289 0.00 -2.38 6.44
C PRO A 289 0.95 -1.75 7.47
N TRP A 290 0.62 -1.74 8.77
CA TRP A 290 1.52 -1.28 9.83
C TRP A 290 2.78 -2.14 10.01
N GLY A 291 2.86 -3.30 9.37
CA GLY A 291 3.97 -4.24 9.55
C GLY A 291 4.00 -4.95 10.89
N MET A 292 2.91 -4.84 11.68
CA MET A 292 2.78 -5.46 12.98
C MET A 292 1.32 -5.64 13.40
N ASN A 293 1.03 -6.60 14.27
CA ASN A 293 -0.28 -6.79 14.89
C ASN A 293 -0.23 -6.55 16.41
N PRO A 294 -0.88 -5.47 16.92
CA PRO A 294 -0.80 -5.14 18.34
C PRO A 294 -1.38 -6.25 19.25
N THR A 295 -0.67 -6.56 20.33
CA THR A 295 -1.19 -7.43 21.40
C THR A 295 -2.03 -6.65 22.41
N GLU A 296 -2.67 -7.35 23.36
CA GLU A 296 -3.40 -6.69 24.45
C GLU A 296 -2.52 -5.76 25.30
N LYS A 297 -1.22 -6.06 25.42
CA LYS A 297 -0.26 -5.30 26.19
C LYS A 297 0.37 -4.16 25.39
N GLY A 298 0.00 -4.01 24.11
CA GLY A 298 0.66 -3.09 23.19
C GLY A 298 2.09 -3.52 22.83
N GLU A 299 2.40 -4.81 22.97
CA GLU A 299 3.67 -5.36 22.50
C GLU A 299 3.65 -5.46 20.97
N HIS A 300 4.80 -5.15 20.36
CA HIS A 300 4.98 -5.06 18.90
C HIS A 300 6.11 -6.03 18.49
N ALA A 301 5.76 -7.23 18.04
CA ALA A 301 6.72 -8.23 17.58
C ALA A 301 6.04 -9.29 16.68
N ASP A 302 5.74 -8.92 15.44
CA ASP A 302 5.48 -9.84 14.31
C ASP A 302 5.68 -9.09 12.98
N THR A 303 5.49 -9.77 11.85
CA THR A 303 5.72 -9.26 10.48
C THR A 303 4.49 -8.57 9.86
N GLY A 304 3.44 -8.34 10.65
CA GLY A 304 2.15 -7.82 10.15
C GLY A 304 1.24 -8.89 9.55
N LEU A 305 1.70 -10.13 9.36
CA LEU A 305 0.84 -11.25 8.96
C LEU A 305 -0.04 -11.73 10.13
N ILE A 306 -1.33 -11.88 9.86
CA ILE A 306 -2.33 -12.35 10.82
C ILE A 306 -3.32 -13.29 10.15
N ARG A 307 -3.50 -14.49 10.71
CA ARG A 307 -4.49 -15.47 10.26
C ARG A 307 -5.63 -15.56 11.25
N ILE A 308 -6.85 -15.26 10.79
CA ILE A 308 -8.10 -15.28 11.57
C ILE A 308 -9.10 -16.26 10.98
N SER A 309 -10.11 -16.64 11.75
CA SER A 309 -11.19 -17.49 11.24
C SER A 309 -12.02 -16.76 10.18
N ARG A 310 -12.64 -17.50 9.24
CA ARG A 310 -13.62 -16.92 8.31
C ARG A 310 -14.79 -16.25 9.03
N GLU A 311 -15.19 -16.77 10.19
CA GLU A 311 -16.26 -16.18 11.03
C GLU A 311 -15.84 -14.81 11.58
N ASP A 312 -14.61 -14.69 12.10
CA ASP A 312 -14.09 -13.39 12.55
C ASP A 312 -13.91 -12.44 11.36
N TYR A 313 -13.48 -12.93 10.20
CA TYR A 313 -13.40 -12.13 8.98
C TYR A 313 -14.76 -11.55 8.60
N GLU A 314 -15.78 -12.40 8.47
CA GLU A 314 -17.17 -12.02 8.20
C GLU A 314 -17.71 -10.99 9.18
N ARG A 315 -17.38 -11.16 10.47
CA ARG A 315 -17.83 -10.30 11.54
C ARG A 315 -17.18 -8.91 11.52
N TYR A 316 -15.90 -8.84 11.20
CA TYR A 316 -15.11 -7.62 11.41
C TYR A 316 -14.68 -6.91 10.13
N PHE A 317 -14.89 -7.52 8.95
CA PHE A 317 -14.54 -6.95 7.64
C PHE A 317 -15.76 -6.95 6.72
N SER A 318 -16.42 -5.79 6.62
CA SER A 318 -17.68 -5.70 5.87
C SER A 318 -17.50 -5.49 4.37
N GLN A 319 -16.28 -5.13 3.93
CA GLN A 319 -15.99 -4.83 2.54
C GLN A 319 -14.70 -5.52 2.11
N THR A 320 -14.76 -6.21 0.97
CA THR A 320 -13.61 -6.75 0.25
C THR A 320 -13.57 -6.12 -1.14
N ARG A 321 -12.42 -5.60 -1.54
CA ARG A 321 -12.15 -5.03 -2.86
C ARG A 321 -11.14 -5.90 -3.58
N ILE A 322 -11.42 -6.19 -4.85
CA ILE A 322 -10.63 -7.09 -5.68
C ILE A 322 -10.23 -6.31 -6.92
N ALA A 323 -8.93 -6.06 -7.05
CA ALA A 323 -8.38 -5.46 -8.26
C ALA A 323 -8.48 -6.46 -9.43
N ALA A 324 -8.53 -5.92 -10.64
CA ALA A 324 -8.35 -6.75 -11.82
C ALA A 324 -6.97 -7.42 -11.84
N GLU A 325 -6.86 -8.52 -12.59
CA GLU A 325 -5.61 -9.25 -12.73
C GLU A 325 -4.48 -8.32 -13.20
N PRO A 326 -3.28 -8.38 -12.58
CA PRO A 326 -2.15 -7.53 -12.98
C PRO A 326 -1.70 -7.90 -14.40
N SER A 327 -2.10 -7.10 -15.39
CA SER A 327 -1.68 -7.26 -16.77
C SER A 327 -1.43 -5.90 -17.38
N LYS A 328 -0.51 -5.84 -18.33
CA LYS A 328 -0.43 -4.72 -19.29
C LYS A 328 -1.72 -4.61 -20.10
#